data_AF-A0AAN6W595-F1
#
_entry.id   AF-A0AAN6W595-F1
#
_cell.length_a   1.000
_cell.length_b   1.000
_cell.length_c   1.000
_cell.angle_alpha   90.00
_cell.angle_beta   90.00
_cell.angle_gamma   90.00
#
_symmetry.space_group_name_H-M   'P 1'
#
loop_
_entity.id
_entity.type
_entity.pdbx_description
1 polymer ?
#
loop_
_entity_poly.entity_id
_entity_poly.type
_entity_poly.pdbx_seq_one_letter_code
_entity_poly.pdbx_strand_id
1 'polypeptide(L)'
;MSYFRITLHRSAIGLPQRTRAVLAALGLHKRSQTVYHPVEAQFAGMIMKVKELVKVQEVDKKLTKWEVQAERRPDSGFYLEKMAPRMEDEGQKMGGRVLARLRGEPEESKVVEGLTRENGGEVRI
;
A
#
# COMPACT_ATOMS: atom_id res chain seq x y z
N MET A 1 6.47 21.85 5.05
CA MET A 1 5.61 21.86 6.26
C MET A 1 5.72 20.48 6.87
N SER A 2 6.13 20.37 8.14
CA SER A 2 6.38 19.09 8.78
C SER A 2 5.10 18.49 9.38
N TYR A 3 5.15 17.19 9.65
CA TYR A 3 4.06 16.39 10.20
C TYR A 3 4.54 15.60 11.42
N PHE A 4 3.67 15.44 12.40
CA PHE A 4 3.84 14.44 13.45
C PHE A 4 3.42 13.07 12.93
N ARG A 5 4.37 12.15 12.86
CA ARG A 5 4.13 10.70 12.76
C ARG A 5 3.89 10.15 14.16
N ILE A 6 2.62 9.89 14.48
CA ILE A 6 2.21 9.43 15.80
C ILE A 6 1.86 7.96 15.72
N THR A 7 2.48 7.13 16.56
CA THR A 7 2.19 5.70 16.64
C THR A 7 1.73 5.33 18.04
N LEU A 8 0.61 4.63 18.17
CA LEU A 8 0.13 4.15 19.46
C LEU A 8 0.96 2.95 19.93
N HIS A 9 1.89 3.17 20.86
CA HIS A 9 2.81 2.14 21.34
C HIS A 9 2.19 1.29 22.46
N ARG A 10 1.44 1.91 23.38
CA ARG A 10 0.74 1.23 24.49
C ARG A 10 -0.78 1.34 24.34
N SER A 11 -1.52 0.33 24.84
CA SER A 11 -2.99 0.36 24.78
C SER A 11 -3.58 1.24 25.87
N ALA A 12 -4.79 1.75 25.66
CA ALA A 12 -5.55 2.53 26.63
C ALA A 12 -6.52 1.68 27.47
N ILE A 13 -6.25 0.38 27.59
CA ILE A 13 -7.05 -0.51 28.44
C ILE A 13 -6.89 -0.09 29.90
N GLY A 14 -7.99 -0.11 30.66
CA GLY A 14 -7.99 0.34 32.06
C GLY A 14 -7.78 1.85 32.27
N LEU A 15 -7.56 2.66 31.23
CA LEU A 15 -7.42 4.10 31.36
C LEU A 15 -8.77 4.84 31.36
N PRO A 16 -8.85 6.04 31.97
CA PRO A 16 -10.05 6.87 31.98
C PRO A 16 -10.58 7.19 30.59
N GLN A 17 -11.89 7.42 30.50
CA GLN A 17 -12.57 7.73 29.23
C GLN A 17 -12.00 8.99 28.55
N ARG A 18 -11.52 9.97 29.34
CA ARG A 18 -10.90 11.19 28.81
C ARG A 18 -9.65 10.90 27.97
N THR A 19 -8.81 9.98 28.41
CA THR A 19 -7.61 9.57 27.66
C THR A 19 -7.99 8.83 26.37
N ARG A 20 -9.01 7.95 26.45
CA ARG A 20 -9.54 7.26 25.27
C ARG A 20 -10.12 8.23 24.24
N ALA A 21 -10.83 9.27 24.70
CA ALA A 21 -11.38 10.31 23.84
C ALA A 21 -10.30 11.10 23.10
N VAL A 22 -9.18 11.43 23.76
CA VAL A 22 -8.05 12.10 23.10
C VAL A 22 -7.42 11.22 22.02
N LEU A 23 -7.22 9.92 22.29
CA LEU A 23 -6.71 8.98 21.28
C LEU A 23 -7.66 8.83 20.10
N ALA A 24 -8.97 8.77 20.34
CA ALA A 24 -9.98 8.72 19.29
C ALA A 24 -9.98 10.00 18.44
N ALA A 25 -9.84 11.18 19.05
CA ALA A 25 -9.72 12.45 18.35
C ALA A 25 -8.46 12.53 17.47
N LEU A 26 -7.35 11.92 17.91
CA LEU A 26 -6.14 11.78 17.10
C LEU A 26 -6.30 10.72 15.98
N GLY A 27 -7.34 9.89 15.99
CA GLY A 27 -7.58 8.81 15.02
C GLY A 27 -6.87 7.48 15.35
N LEU A 28 -6.43 7.31 16.60
CA LEU A 28 -5.73 6.11 17.07
C LEU A 28 -6.72 5.17 17.76
N HIS A 29 -7.11 4.09 17.06
CA HIS A 29 -8.09 3.11 17.55
C HIS A 29 -7.43 1.78 17.97
N LYS A 30 -6.36 1.37 17.28
CA LYS A 30 -5.67 0.09 17.53
C LYS A 30 -4.21 0.32 17.87
N ARG A 31 -3.62 -0.60 18.64
CA ARG A 31 -2.18 -0.56 18.95
C ARG A 31 -1.35 -0.71 17.67
N SER A 32 -0.18 -0.08 17.65
CA SER A 32 0.74 -0.03 16.50
C SER A 32 0.16 0.65 15.25
N GLN A 33 -0.99 1.33 15.37
CA GLN A 33 -1.52 2.18 14.32
C GLN A 33 -0.70 3.47 14.28
N THR A 34 -0.38 3.92 13.06
CA THR A 34 0.33 5.18 12.80
C THR A 34 -0.61 6.14 12.09
N VAL A 35 -0.64 7.40 12.55
CA VAL A 35 -1.38 8.51 11.94
C VAL A 35 -0.45 9.70 11.73
N TYR A 36 -0.79 10.56 10.78
CA TYR A 36 -0.03 11.75 10.44
C TYR A 36 -0.89 12.99 10.60
N HIS A 37 -0.42 13.95 11.41
CA HIS A 37 -1.06 15.24 11.62
C HIS A 37 -0.06 16.38 11.36
N PRO A 38 -0.49 17.55 10.88
CA PRO A 38 0.40 18.68 10.69
C PRO A 38 0.99 19.15 12.03
N VAL A 39 2.18 19.73 12.00
CA VAL A 39 2.81 20.31 13.20
C VAL A 39 2.10 21.61 13.57
N GLU A 40 1.10 21.48 14.44
CA GLU A 40 0.31 22.59 14.99
C GLU A 40 0.14 22.44 16.51
N ALA A 41 -0.03 23.57 17.21
CA ALA A 41 -0.14 23.60 18.67
C ALA A 41 -1.30 22.74 19.22
N GLN A 42 -2.41 22.64 18.48
CA GLN A 42 -3.55 21.80 18.86
C GLN A 42 -3.18 20.32 18.96
N PHE A 43 -2.45 19.80 17.96
CA PHE A 43 -2.00 18.40 17.93
C PHE A 43 -0.92 18.16 18.97
N ALA A 44 0.02 19.11 19.14
CA ALA A 44 1.03 19.02 20.20
C ALA A 44 0.39 18.92 21.60
N GLY A 45 -0.63 19.74 21.89
CA GLY A 45 -1.36 19.69 23.17
C GLY A 45 -2.11 18.37 23.39
N MET A 46 -2.72 17.82 22.33
CA MET A 46 -3.36 16.49 22.40
C MET A 46 -2.34 15.38 22.65
N ILE A 47 -1.22 15.39 21.92
CA ILE A 47 -0.11 14.44 22.09
C ILE A 47 0.42 14.47 23.52
N MET A 48 0.63 15.66 24.09
CA MET A 48 1.17 15.81 25.45
C MET A 48 0.28 15.20 26.53
N LYS A 49 -1.05 15.13 26.32
CA LYS A 49 -1.99 14.46 27.23
C LYS A 49 -1.87 12.92 27.20
N VAL A 50 -1.28 12.35 26.16
CA VAL A 50 -1.16 10.89 25.94
C VAL A 50 0.28 10.46 25.67
N LYS A 51 1.26 11.28 26.07
CA LYS A 51 2.69 11.10 25.76
C LYS A 51 3.26 9.76 26.23
N GLU A 52 2.66 9.17 27.26
CA GLU A 52 3.05 7.87 27.80
C GLU A 52 2.59 6.70 26.91
N LEU A 53 1.61 6.92 26.02
CA LEU A 53 1.02 5.88 25.18
C LEU A 53 1.54 5.91 23.74
N VAL A 54 2.02 7.07 23.28
CA VAL A 54 2.37 7.30 21.88
C VAL A 54 3.88 7.47 21.69
N LYS A 55 4.37 7.06 20.52
CA LYS A 55 5.69 7.41 20.01
C LYS A 55 5.51 8.43 18.89
N VAL A 56 6.23 9.54 18.97
CA VAL A 56 6.11 10.65 18.02
C VAL A 56 7.44 10.85 17.31
N GLN A 57 7.38 11.08 16.00
CA GLN A 57 8.51 11.48 15.17
C GLN A 57 8.06 12.63 14.28
N GLU A 58 8.94 13.60 14.05
CA GLU A 58 8.70 14.63 13.03
C GLU A 58 9.13 14.10 11.67
N VAL A 59 8.32 14.32 10.64
CA VAL A 59 8.57 13.90 9.26
C VAL A 59 8.17 14.99 8.28
N ASP A 60 8.85 15.10 7.14
CA ASP A 60 8.57 16.15 6.15
C ASP A 60 7.26 15.92 5.39
N LYS A 61 6.85 14.67 5.24
CA LYS A 61 5.70 14.27 4.43
C LYS A 61 4.82 13.27 5.16
N LYS A 62 3.50 13.42 5.01
CA LYS A 62 2.54 12.39 5.40
C LYS A 62 2.56 11.26 4.38
N LEU A 63 2.63 10.01 4.86
CA LEU A 63 2.48 8.84 4.02
C LEU A 63 1.02 8.44 3.90
N THR A 64 0.59 8.05 2.71
CA THR A 64 -0.71 7.45 2.46
C THR A 64 -0.75 6.02 3.00
N LYS A 65 -1.96 5.48 3.18
CA LYS A 65 -2.15 4.09 3.64
C LYS A 65 -1.45 3.08 2.74
N TRP A 66 -1.47 3.30 1.42
CA TRP A 66 -0.84 2.42 0.44
C TRP A 66 0.67 2.46 0.52
N GLU A 67 1.26 3.64 0.68
CA GLU A 67 2.72 3.79 0.87
C GLU A 67 3.19 3.14 2.16
N VAL A 68 2.48 3.37 3.27
CA VAL A 68 2.79 2.70 4.56
C VAL A 68 2.66 1.18 4.44
N GLN A 69 1.70 0.69 3.65
CA GLN A 69 1.56 -0.75 3.43
C GLN A 69 2.66 -1.29 2.53
N ALA A 70 3.03 -0.56 1.47
CA ALA A 70 4.10 -0.94 0.56
C ALA A 70 5.46 -1.01 1.27
N GLU A 71 5.77 -0.04 2.14
CA GLU A 71 7.00 -0.03 2.95
C GLU A 71 7.11 -1.26 3.87
N ARG A 72 5.98 -1.84 4.27
CA ARG A 72 5.93 -3.06 5.11
C ARG A 72 5.89 -4.35 4.31
N ARG A 73 5.64 -4.30 3.00
CA ARG A 73 5.56 -5.50 2.17
C ARG A 73 6.98 -6.00 1.92
N PRO A 74 7.32 -7.23 2.31
CA PRO A 74 8.59 -7.82 1.90
C PRO A 74 8.59 -8.05 0.39
N ASP A 75 9.78 -8.23 -0.17
CA ASP A 75 9.92 -8.70 -1.54
C ASP A 75 9.24 -10.06 -1.69
N SER A 76 8.59 -10.28 -2.83
CA SER A 76 7.82 -11.52 -3.08
C SER A 76 8.70 -12.77 -2.99
N GLY A 77 9.99 -12.65 -3.30
CA GLY A 77 10.92 -13.77 -3.38
C GLY A 77 10.72 -14.68 -4.59
N PHE A 78 9.78 -14.34 -5.48
CA PHE A 78 9.53 -15.05 -6.74
C PHE A 78 9.12 -14.07 -7.84
N TYR A 79 9.41 -14.42 -9.09
CA TYR A 79 8.91 -13.75 -10.28
C TYR A 79 8.19 -14.77 -11.18
N LEU A 80 7.12 -14.34 -11.85
CA LEU A 80 6.40 -15.17 -12.80
C LEU A 80 7.12 -15.11 -14.14
N GLU A 81 7.72 -16.23 -14.57
CA GLU A 81 8.40 -16.30 -15.87
C GLU A 81 7.41 -16.26 -17.04
N LYS A 82 6.37 -17.10 -16.96
CA LYS A 82 5.28 -17.14 -17.94
C LYS A 82 3.99 -17.45 -17.22
N MET A 83 2.97 -16.64 -17.47
CA MET A 83 1.62 -16.90 -16.98
C MET A 83 1.03 -18.01 -17.85
N ALA A 84 0.58 -19.11 -17.25
CA ALA A 84 -0.16 -20.13 -17.99
C ALA A 84 -1.41 -19.49 -18.64
N PRO A 85 -1.83 -19.93 -19.83
CA PRO A 85 -3.07 -19.46 -20.42
C PRO A 85 -4.22 -19.82 -19.47
N ARG A 86 -4.74 -18.80 -18.76
CA ARG A 86 -5.95 -18.94 -17.95
C ARG A 86 -7.09 -19.19 -18.92
N MET A 87 -7.85 -20.28 -18.73
CA MET A 87 -9.11 -20.48 -19.45
C MET A 87 -9.91 -19.19 -19.32
N GLU A 88 -10.26 -18.61 -20.47
CA GLU A 88 -10.75 -17.25 -20.57
C GLU A 88 -12.07 -17.13 -19.79
N ASP A 89 -12.02 -16.49 -18.62
CA ASP A 89 -13.23 -16.07 -17.91
C ASP A 89 -13.97 -15.11 -18.87
N GLU A 90 -15.12 -15.52 -19.43
CA GLU A 90 -15.82 -14.81 -20.52
C GLU A 90 -16.10 -13.33 -20.22
N GLY A 91 -16.16 -12.95 -18.93
CA GLY A 91 -16.32 -11.57 -18.47
C GLY A 91 -15.13 -10.66 -18.77
N GLN A 92 -13.92 -11.19 -18.95
CA GLN A 92 -12.70 -10.40 -19.16
C GLN A 92 -12.53 -9.96 -20.62
N LYS A 93 -13.06 -10.76 -21.57
CA LYS A 93 -13.11 -10.40 -23.01
C LYS A 93 -14.00 -9.20 -23.29
N MET A 94 -15.12 -9.07 -22.58
CA MET A 94 -16.02 -7.91 -22.71
C MET A 94 -15.30 -6.61 -22.37
N GLY A 95 -14.59 -6.57 -21.24
CA GLY A 95 -13.84 -5.38 -20.82
C GLY A 95 -12.70 -5.01 -21.77
N GLY A 96 -11.92 -6.01 -22.22
CA GLY A 96 -10.83 -5.81 -23.18
C GLY A 96 -11.29 -5.32 -24.55
N ARG A 97 -12.35 -5.92 -25.10
CA ARG A 97 -12.94 -5.50 -26.39
C ARG A 97 -13.55 -4.12 -26.32
N VAL A 98 -14.23 -3.78 -25.22
CA VAL A 98 -14.77 -2.42 -25.03
C VAL A 98 -13.62 -1.41 -24.96
N LEU A 99 -12.51 -1.74 -24.27
CA LEU A 99 -11.33 -0.87 -24.19
C LEU A 99 -10.63 -0.69 -25.55
N ALA A 100 -10.42 -1.78 -26.30
CA ALA A 100 -9.77 -1.77 -27.61
C ALA A 100 -10.63 -1.03 -28.65
N ARG A 101 -11.95 -1.23 -28.63
CA ARG A 101 -12.91 -0.50 -29.48
C ARG A 101 -12.94 1.00 -29.17
N LEU A 102 -12.86 1.39 -27.90
CA LEU A 102 -12.78 2.80 -27.51
C LEU A 102 -11.44 3.45 -27.89
N ARG A 103 -10.36 2.68 -27.97
CA ARG A 103 -9.02 3.15 -28.40
C ARG A 103 -8.79 3.08 -29.91
N GLY A 104 -9.73 2.49 -30.68
CA GLY A 104 -9.61 2.37 -32.14
C GLY A 104 -8.51 1.40 -32.60
N GLU A 105 -8.15 0.43 -31.77
CA GLU A 105 -7.12 -0.55 -32.08
C GLU A 105 -7.70 -1.64 -33.03
N PRO A 106 -7.02 -1.99 -34.15
CA PRO A 106 -7.46 -3.07 -35.02
C PRO A 106 -7.31 -4.43 -34.31
N GLU A 107 -8.34 -5.28 -34.39
CA GLU A 107 -8.26 -6.65 -33.85
C GLU A 107 -7.30 -7.47 -34.72
N GLU A 108 -6.06 -7.66 -34.25
CA GLU A 108 -5.08 -8.50 -34.93
C GLU A 108 -5.48 -9.99 -34.86
N SER A 109 -5.75 -10.56 -36.03
CA SER A 109 -5.97 -11.99 -36.25
C SER A 109 -4.66 -12.76 -36.04
N LYS A 110 -4.64 -13.72 -35.10
CA LYS A 110 -3.52 -14.65 -34.88
C LYS A 110 -3.16 -15.39 -36.18
N VAL A 111 -2.02 -15.07 -36.78
CA VAL A 111 -1.30 -15.96 -37.69
C VAL A 111 -0.18 -16.62 -36.89
N VAL A 112 -0.25 -17.94 -36.76
CA VAL A 112 0.78 -18.75 -36.10
C VAL A 112 1.77 -19.18 -37.17
N GLU A 113 2.88 -18.45 -37.31
CA GLU A 113 4.04 -18.91 -38.10
C GLU A 113 5.28 -18.94 -37.21
N GLY A 114 5.90 -20.11 -37.16
CA GLY A 114 7.05 -20.39 -36.31
C GLY A 114 8.34 -19.74 -36.81
N LEU A 115 9.31 -19.65 -35.91
CA LEU A 115 10.72 -19.53 -36.27
C LEU A 115 11.57 -20.33 -35.29
N THR A 116 12.38 -21.23 -35.83
CA THR A 116 13.53 -21.85 -35.16
C THR A 116 14.79 -21.01 -35.38
N ARG A 117 15.69 -21.02 -34.38
CA ARG A 117 17.19 -20.89 -34.37
C ARG A 117 17.63 -20.10 -33.14
N GLU A 118 18.30 -20.71 -32.16
CA GLU A 118 19.74 -21.10 -32.05
C GLU A 118 20.56 -20.08 -31.25
N ASN A 119 21.19 -20.59 -30.20
CA ASN A 119 22.46 -20.20 -29.57
C ASN A 119 22.52 -19.07 -28.52
N GLY A 120 23.01 -19.45 -27.33
CA GLY A 120 24.03 -18.68 -26.60
C GLY A 120 23.65 -18.18 -25.21
N GLY A 121 23.68 -19.06 -24.19
CA GLY A 121 23.58 -18.64 -22.79
C GLY A 121 23.82 -19.79 -21.82
N GLU A 122 25.10 -20.05 -21.53
CA GLU A 122 25.58 -21.05 -20.58
C GLU A 122 25.05 -20.75 -19.16
N VAL A 123 24.35 -21.72 -18.53
CA VAL A 123 23.97 -21.66 -17.11
C VAL A 123 24.99 -22.47 -16.33
N ARG A 124 25.78 -21.82 -15.47
CA ARG A 124 26.68 -22.46 -14.51
C ARG A 124 25.92 -22.79 -13.22
N ILE A 125 26.15 -24.00 -12.73
CA ILE A 125 25.72 -24.54 -11.42
C ILE A 125 26.44 -23.81 -10.29
#